data_AF-A0A254RBH3-F1
#
_entry.id   AF-A0A254RBH3-F1
#
_cell.length_a   1.000
_cell.length_b   1.000
_cell.length_c   1.000
_cell.angle_alpha   90.00
_cell.angle_beta   90.00
_cell.angle_gamma   90.00
#
_symmetry.space_group_name_H-M   'P 1'
#
loop_
_entity.id
_entity.type
_entity.pdbx_description
1 polymer ?
#
loop_
_entity_poly.entity_id
_entity_poly.type
_entity_poly.pdbx_seq_one_letter_code
_entity_poly.pdbx_strand_id
1 'polypeptide(L)'
;MGLILVGILINIIPSKIVLFFDIPIFADSIGTILAAMLGGTLPAVIVGFFSNAFNGISDLTTLYYGIISILIGVAATQFQQRGYFRSALKACITVIAFAALGGILGSILTYFLYGYDFGEGISAPFSIAIHNNLGFSKFFAQLTADFVIDIIDKSIVVAIAIIAHRKIPLKLKHLYSHVFLFDPNLAEHMRQIGSYHIKRSLLRKVVFIVIIAEILLGALASITGFVLYRQVSIGKFVDIAHGLTEAASVAIDADRVDEFIAEG
;
A
#
# COMPACT_ATOMS: atom_id res chain seq x y z
N MET A 1 -9.58 15.04 -15.30
CA MET A 1 -8.33 14.36 -15.70
C MET A 1 -7.07 15.00 -15.12
N GLY A 2 -6.86 16.32 -15.22
CA GLY A 2 -5.65 16.97 -14.70
C GLY A 2 -5.31 16.64 -13.23
N LEU A 3 -6.30 16.62 -12.33
CA LEU A 3 -6.09 16.26 -10.91
C LEU A 3 -5.51 14.85 -10.73
N ILE A 4 -6.00 13.87 -11.51
CA ILE A 4 -5.61 12.48 -11.38
C ILE A 4 -4.18 12.29 -11.85
N LEU A 5 -3.84 12.82 -13.03
CA LEU A 5 -2.49 12.72 -13.58
C LEU A 5 -1.45 13.39 -12.68
N VAL A 6 -1.76 14.60 -12.20
CA VAL A 6 -0.88 15.31 -11.27
C VAL A 6 -0.77 14.57 -9.94
N GLY A 7 -1.87 14.02 -9.42
CA GLY A 7 -1.87 13.22 -8.20
C GLY A 7 -0.96 11.99 -8.31
N ILE A 8 -1.02 11.26 -9.43
CA ILE A 8 -0.17 10.10 -9.68
C ILE A 8 1.31 10.52 -9.70
N LEU A 9 1.66 11.59 -10.41
CA LEU A 9 3.03 12.11 -10.46
C LEU A 9 3.53 12.55 -9.08
N ILE A 10 2.68 13.17 -8.27
CA ILE A 10 3.01 13.59 -6.90
C ILE A 10 3.21 12.40 -5.95
N ASN A 11 2.63 11.23 -6.23
CA ASN A 11 2.95 10.02 -5.46
C ASN A 11 4.27 9.40 -5.93
N ILE A 12 4.50 9.33 -7.25
CA ILE A 12 5.66 8.63 -7.80
C ILE A 12 6.96 9.43 -7.58
N ILE A 13 6.99 10.71 -7.93
CA ILE A 13 8.24 11.49 -7.96
C ILE A 13 8.89 11.59 -6.56
N PRO A 14 8.19 12.04 -5.50
CA PRO A 14 8.77 12.11 -4.17
C PRO A 14 9.18 10.73 -3.64
N SER A 15 8.36 9.69 -3.87
CA SER A 15 8.68 8.32 -3.47
C SER A 15 9.98 7.83 -4.09
N LYS A 16 10.22 8.08 -5.38
CA LYS A 16 11.49 7.73 -6.05
C LYS A 16 12.67 8.55 -5.54
N ILE A 17 12.48 9.84 -5.23
CA ILE A 17 13.54 10.68 -4.66
C ILE A 17 13.97 10.16 -3.30
N VAL A 18 13.01 9.88 -2.42
CA VAL A 18 13.25 9.37 -1.07
C VAL A 18 13.98 8.02 -1.12
N LEU A 19 13.55 7.13 -2.02
CA LEU A 19 14.21 5.85 -2.26
C LEU A 19 15.65 6.03 -2.78
N PHE A 20 15.89 7.00 -3.68
CA PHE A 20 17.23 7.27 -4.22
C PHE A 20 18.22 7.78 -3.16
N PHE A 21 17.73 8.48 -2.13
CA PHE A 21 18.55 9.00 -1.03
C PHE A 21 18.56 8.07 0.20
N ASP A 22 18.01 6.87 0.10
CA ASP A 22 17.87 5.91 1.22
C ASP A 22 17.21 6.52 2.48
N ILE A 23 16.29 7.47 2.27
CA ILE A 23 15.54 8.07 3.37
C ILE A 23 14.44 7.08 3.77
N PRO A 24 14.31 6.70 5.05
CA PRO A 24 13.43 5.61 5.47
C PRO A 24 11.96 6.05 5.61
N ILE A 25 11.36 6.58 4.54
CA ILE A 25 9.92 6.93 4.43
C ILE A 25 9.39 6.55 3.04
N PHE A 26 8.08 6.52 2.83
CA PHE A 26 7.49 6.07 1.57
C PHE A 26 7.13 7.23 0.63
N ALA A 27 6.61 8.33 1.19
CA ALA A 27 6.18 9.54 0.48
C ALA A 27 5.22 9.31 -0.71
N ASP A 28 4.44 8.23 -0.66
CA ASP A 28 3.69 7.65 -1.80
C ASP A 28 2.20 8.03 -1.86
N SER A 29 1.74 8.81 -0.88
CA SER A 29 0.30 9.03 -0.65
C SER A 29 -0.08 10.51 -0.61
N ILE A 30 0.86 11.42 -0.89
CA ILE A 30 0.65 12.88 -0.92
C ILE A 30 -0.42 13.23 -1.96
N GLY A 31 -0.28 12.73 -3.18
CA GLY A 31 -1.20 12.93 -4.30
C GLY A 31 -2.56 12.28 -4.06
N THR A 32 -2.58 11.09 -3.44
CA THR A 32 -3.81 10.40 -3.03
C THR A 32 -4.64 11.24 -2.08
N ILE A 33 -4.01 11.78 -1.03
CA ILE A 33 -4.67 12.63 -0.04
C ILE A 33 -5.10 13.96 -0.68
N LEU A 34 -4.27 14.59 -1.51
CA LEU A 34 -4.64 15.81 -2.23
C LEU A 34 -5.84 15.61 -3.15
N ALA A 35 -5.88 14.50 -3.90
CA ALA A 35 -7.01 14.14 -4.74
C ALA A 35 -8.29 13.95 -3.91
N ALA A 36 -8.18 13.33 -2.73
CA ALA A 36 -9.28 13.18 -1.79
C ALA A 36 -9.79 14.53 -1.28
N MET A 37 -8.88 15.45 -0.94
CA MET A 37 -9.22 16.78 -0.44
C MET A 37 -9.90 17.67 -1.49
N LEU A 38 -9.57 17.49 -2.78
CA LEU A 38 -10.02 18.33 -3.88
C LEU A 38 -11.23 17.78 -4.64
N GLY A 39 -11.27 16.46 -4.86
CA GLY A 39 -12.28 15.81 -5.70
C GLY A 39 -12.93 14.59 -5.07
N GLY A 40 -12.62 14.27 -3.81
CA GLY A 40 -13.24 13.18 -3.06
C GLY A 40 -12.74 11.78 -3.44
N THR A 41 -13.57 10.78 -3.14
CA THR A 41 -13.13 9.37 -3.13
C THR A 41 -12.73 8.87 -4.51
N LEU A 42 -13.50 9.18 -5.55
CA LEU A 42 -13.24 8.65 -6.89
C LEU A 42 -11.84 9.02 -7.43
N PRO A 43 -11.44 10.31 -7.50
CA PRO A 43 -10.10 10.65 -7.95
C PRO A 43 -9.02 10.16 -6.99
N ALA A 44 -9.26 10.10 -5.67
CA ALA A 44 -8.30 9.58 -4.70
C ALA A 44 -7.98 8.10 -4.92
N VAL A 45 -9.03 7.27 -5.09
CA VAL A 45 -8.92 5.84 -5.34
C VAL A 45 -8.17 5.58 -6.64
N ILE A 46 -8.48 6.32 -7.71
CA ILE A 46 -7.78 6.20 -8.99
C ILE A 46 -6.31 6.58 -8.82
N VAL A 47 -6.01 7.71 -8.17
CA VAL A 47 -4.62 8.14 -7.95
C VAL A 47 -3.83 7.10 -7.14
N GLY A 48 -4.36 6.65 -6.00
CA GLY A 48 -3.68 5.68 -5.14
C GLY A 48 -3.45 4.34 -5.82
N PHE A 49 -4.48 3.79 -6.47
CA PHE A 49 -4.38 2.52 -7.17
C PHE A 49 -3.39 2.58 -8.33
N PHE A 50 -3.51 3.57 -9.22
CA PHE A 50 -2.64 3.65 -10.40
C PHE A 50 -1.19 4.02 -10.06
N SER A 51 -0.94 4.73 -8.96
CA SER A 51 0.43 4.99 -8.49
C SER A 51 1.11 3.68 -8.09
N ASN A 52 0.41 2.83 -7.34
CA ASN A 52 0.91 1.52 -6.95
C ASN A 52 0.97 0.54 -8.13
N ALA A 53 -0.01 0.59 -9.03
CA ALA A 53 0.04 -0.21 -10.26
C ALA A 53 1.24 0.15 -11.15
N PHE A 54 1.58 1.44 -11.24
CA PHE A 54 2.75 1.90 -11.97
C PHE A 54 4.06 1.41 -11.31
N ASN A 55 4.17 1.52 -9.98
CA ASN A 55 5.30 0.94 -9.26
C ASN A 55 5.35 -0.59 -9.39
N GLY A 56 4.18 -1.23 -9.57
CA GLY A 56 4.00 -2.66 -9.81
C GLY A 56 4.74 -3.20 -11.04
N ILE A 57 5.05 -2.33 -12.00
CA ILE A 57 5.84 -2.68 -13.19
C ILE A 57 7.28 -3.02 -12.81
N SER A 58 7.82 -2.35 -11.78
CA SER A 58 9.18 -2.59 -11.28
C SER A 58 9.22 -3.62 -10.17
N ASP A 59 8.22 -3.60 -9.28
CA ASP A 59 8.12 -4.51 -8.14
C ASP A 59 6.67 -4.95 -7.97
N LEU A 60 6.40 -6.21 -8.31
CA LEU A 60 5.06 -6.80 -8.26
C LEU A 60 4.42 -6.73 -6.86
N THR A 61 5.22 -6.67 -5.79
CA THR A 61 4.67 -6.61 -4.43
C THR A 61 3.93 -5.29 -4.18
N THR A 62 4.40 -4.19 -4.77
CA THR A 62 3.80 -2.84 -4.65
C THR A 62 2.34 -2.78 -5.12
N LEU A 63 1.98 -3.65 -6.06
CA LEU A 63 0.65 -3.81 -6.61
C LEU A 63 -0.38 -4.18 -5.53
N TYR A 64 0.00 -5.04 -4.59
CA TYR A 64 -0.87 -5.48 -3.49
C TYR A 64 -1.16 -4.34 -2.52
N TYR A 65 -0.17 -3.49 -2.24
CA TYR A 65 -0.36 -2.29 -1.40
C TYR A 65 -1.27 -1.25 -2.08
N GLY A 66 -1.63 -1.43 -3.36
CA GLY A 66 -2.72 -0.70 -4.03
C GLY A 66 -4.01 -0.65 -3.22
N ILE A 67 -4.40 -1.74 -2.55
CA ILE A 67 -5.61 -1.76 -1.71
C ILE A 67 -5.50 -0.80 -0.52
N ILE A 68 -4.32 -0.68 0.07
CA ILE A 68 -4.07 0.22 1.19
C ILE A 68 -4.17 1.67 0.72
N SER A 69 -3.61 2.01 -0.43
CA SER A 69 -3.75 3.36 -0.99
C SER A 69 -5.20 3.71 -1.33
N ILE A 70 -6.01 2.73 -1.75
CA ILE A 70 -7.47 2.90 -1.90
C ILE A 70 -8.12 3.25 -0.55
N LEU A 71 -7.83 2.47 0.49
CA LEU A 71 -8.36 2.70 1.84
C LEU A 71 -7.95 4.08 2.38
N ILE A 72 -6.69 4.48 2.19
CA ILE A 72 -6.18 5.81 2.54
C ILE A 72 -6.97 6.89 1.79
N GLY A 73 -7.20 6.75 0.49
CA GLY A 73 -7.97 7.71 -0.31
C GLY A 73 -9.43 7.85 0.15
N VAL A 74 -10.08 6.74 0.49
CA VAL A 74 -11.43 6.72 1.06
C VAL A 74 -11.45 7.42 2.41
N ALA A 75 -10.56 7.05 3.32
CA ALA A 75 -10.47 7.63 4.66
C ALA A 75 -10.14 9.14 4.60
N ALA A 76 -9.21 9.55 3.74
CA ALA A 76 -8.86 10.95 3.53
C ALA A 76 -10.07 11.78 3.06
N THR A 77 -10.91 11.21 2.20
CA THR A 77 -12.15 11.89 1.76
C THR A 77 -13.09 12.13 2.94
N GLN A 78 -13.30 11.11 3.77
CA GLN A 78 -14.16 11.23 4.95
C GLN A 78 -13.62 12.25 5.94
N PHE A 79 -12.31 12.26 6.17
CA PHE A 79 -11.66 13.24 7.03
C PHE A 79 -11.77 14.66 6.49
N GLN A 80 -11.64 14.86 5.17
CA GLN A 80 -11.86 16.15 4.54
C GLN A 80 -13.30 16.64 4.76
N GLN A 81 -14.30 15.80 4.48
CA GLN A 81 -15.72 16.14 4.63
C GLN A 81 -16.11 16.49 6.07
N ARG A 82 -15.39 15.95 7.06
CA ARG A 82 -15.55 16.24 8.48
C ARG A 82 -14.64 17.37 8.99
N GLY A 83 -13.84 17.97 8.11
CA GLY A 83 -12.95 19.10 8.43
C GLY A 83 -11.75 18.76 9.32
N TYR A 84 -11.26 17.51 9.29
CA TYR A 84 -10.15 17.08 10.16
C TYR A 84 -8.82 17.75 9.78
N PHE A 85 -8.58 18.05 8.50
CA PHE A 85 -7.39 18.74 8.04
C PHE A 85 -7.35 20.25 8.37
N ARG A 86 -8.42 20.79 8.99
CA ARG A 86 -8.49 22.21 9.38
C ARG A 86 -7.79 22.52 10.71
N SER A 87 -7.56 21.51 11.56
CA SER A 87 -6.96 21.67 12.90
C SER A 87 -5.78 20.72 13.08
N ALA A 88 -4.70 21.20 13.69
CA ALA A 88 -3.51 20.39 13.95
C ALA A 88 -3.83 19.13 14.77
N LEU A 89 -4.63 19.27 15.84
CA LEU A 89 -5.05 18.14 16.69
C LEU A 89 -5.84 17.09 15.90
N LYS A 90 -6.75 17.52 15.04
CA LYS A 90 -7.52 16.59 14.20
C LYS A 90 -6.67 15.98 13.09
N ALA A 91 -5.66 16.70 12.59
CA ALA A 91 -4.69 16.17 11.63
C ALA A 91 -3.85 15.05 12.26
N CYS A 92 -3.46 15.14 13.54
CA CYS A 92 -2.80 14.03 14.25
C CYS A 92 -3.64 12.75 14.23
N ILE A 93 -4.98 12.86 14.37
CA ILE A 93 -5.88 11.70 14.26
C ILE A 93 -5.81 11.10 12.85
N THR A 94 -5.74 11.93 11.81
CA THR A 94 -5.59 11.44 10.43
C THR A 94 -4.26 10.73 10.21
N VAL A 95 -3.18 11.21 10.80
CA VAL A 95 -1.85 10.56 10.76
C VAL A 95 -1.92 9.18 11.38
N ILE A 96 -2.45 9.05 12.60
CA ILE A 96 -2.59 7.75 13.27
C ILE A 96 -3.46 6.80 12.45
N ALA A 97 -4.58 7.29 11.90
CA ALA A 97 -5.46 6.48 11.07
C ALA A 97 -4.75 5.98 9.80
N PHE A 98 -4.02 6.85 9.10
CA PHE A 98 -3.28 6.45 7.91
C PHE A 98 -2.09 5.56 8.24
N ALA A 99 -1.43 5.74 9.38
CA ALA A 99 -0.35 4.87 9.82
C ALA A 99 -0.85 3.51 10.28
N ALA A 100 -2.08 3.41 10.80
CA ALA A 100 -2.71 2.11 11.04
C ALA A 100 -3.07 1.40 9.73
N LEU A 101 -3.60 2.14 8.74
CA LEU A 101 -3.90 1.57 7.42
C LEU A 101 -2.63 1.14 6.68
N GLY A 102 -1.60 1.98 6.67
CA GLY A 102 -0.30 1.69 6.08
C GLY A 102 0.44 0.61 6.87
N GLY A 103 0.76 0.90 8.13
CA GLY A 103 1.73 0.12 8.87
C GLY A 103 1.16 -1.16 9.42
N ILE A 104 -0.05 -1.16 9.98
CA ILE A 104 -0.63 -2.39 10.54
C ILE A 104 -1.14 -3.29 9.42
N LEU A 105 -2.01 -2.80 8.55
CA LEU A 105 -2.55 -3.64 7.46
C LEU A 105 -1.45 -3.98 6.43
N GLY A 106 -0.54 -3.04 6.16
CA GLY A 106 0.62 -3.29 5.31
C GLY A 106 1.52 -4.34 5.91
N SER A 107 1.87 -4.26 7.19
CA SER A 107 2.70 -5.29 7.82
C SER A 107 2.07 -6.68 7.81
N ILE A 108 0.76 -6.77 8.08
CA ILE A 108 0.03 -8.04 7.97
C ILE A 108 0.17 -8.58 6.54
N LEU A 109 -0.08 -7.74 5.54
CA LEU A 109 0.04 -8.11 4.14
C LEU A 109 1.47 -8.55 3.79
N THR A 110 2.48 -7.77 4.19
CA THR A 110 3.90 -8.07 4.00
C THR A 110 4.26 -9.42 4.60
N TYR A 111 3.88 -9.68 5.86
CA TYR A 111 4.19 -10.93 6.53
C TYR A 111 3.65 -12.17 5.78
N PHE A 112 2.43 -12.08 5.22
CA PHE A 112 1.88 -13.17 4.41
C PHE A 112 2.50 -13.26 3.01
N LEU A 113 2.79 -12.12 2.36
CA LEU A 113 3.40 -12.08 1.03
C LEU A 113 4.83 -12.67 1.02
N TYR A 114 5.58 -12.45 2.10
CA TYR A 114 6.94 -12.94 2.26
C TYR A 114 7.02 -14.28 3.00
N GLY A 115 5.92 -15.05 3.04
CA GLY A 115 5.93 -16.43 3.53
C GLY A 115 6.25 -16.55 5.01
N TYR A 116 5.68 -15.67 5.85
CA TYR A 116 5.88 -15.61 7.30
C TYR A 116 7.29 -15.16 7.71
N ASP A 117 7.98 -14.42 6.83
CA ASP A 117 9.27 -13.80 7.09
C ASP A 117 9.20 -12.27 7.04
N PHE A 118 10.35 -11.62 7.24
CA PHE A 118 10.49 -10.19 7.03
C PHE A 118 10.21 -9.83 5.57
N GLY A 119 9.58 -8.67 5.39
CA GLY A 119 9.46 -8.09 4.05
C GLY A 119 10.81 -7.64 3.49
N GLU A 120 10.80 -7.24 2.24
CA GLU A 120 11.88 -6.46 1.65
C GLU A 120 11.48 -4.97 1.63
N GLY A 121 12.48 -4.10 1.62
CA GLY A 121 12.28 -2.65 1.51
C GLY A 121 12.55 -1.88 2.79
N ILE A 122 11.87 -0.74 2.94
CA ILE A 122 12.27 0.34 3.85
C ILE A 122 12.26 -0.09 5.33
N SER A 123 11.29 -0.91 5.73
CA SER A 123 11.14 -1.34 7.12
C SER A 123 11.99 -2.55 7.49
N ALA A 124 12.45 -3.34 6.51
CA ALA A 124 13.13 -4.61 6.75
C ALA A 124 14.37 -4.49 7.66
N PRO A 125 15.29 -3.51 7.48
CA PRO A 125 16.44 -3.37 8.37
C PRO A 125 16.04 -3.11 9.82
N PHE A 126 14.95 -2.34 10.01
CA PHE A 126 14.45 -2.00 11.34
C PHE A 126 13.72 -3.19 11.98
N SER A 127 12.93 -3.95 11.21
CA SER A 127 12.30 -5.20 11.65
C SER A 127 13.34 -6.22 12.12
N ILE A 128 14.40 -6.42 11.33
CA ILE A 128 15.49 -7.36 11.67
C ILE A 128 16.22 -6.90 12.93
N ALA A 129 16.49 -5.60 13.06
CA ALA A 129 17.11 -5.04 14.27
C ALA A 129 16.23 -5.23 15.51
N ILE A 130 14.92 -5.02 15.42
CA ILE A 130 13.97 -5.27 16.52
C ILE A 130 13.98 -6.75 16.92
N HIS A 131 13.94 -7.67 15.94
CA HIS A 131 13.99 -9.11 16.22
C HIS A 131 15.27 -9.52 16.94
N ASN A 132 16.42 -9.12 16.39
CA ASN A 132 17.73 -9.54 16.90
C ASN A 132 18.05 -8.94 18.29
N ASN A 133 17.63 -7.70 18.55
CA ASN A 133 17.99 -7.00 19.80
C ASN A 133 16.93 -7.10 20.89
N LEU A 134 15.64 -7.18 20.53
CA LEU A 134 14.52 -7.20 21.49
C LEU A 134 13.87 -8.58 21.63
N GLY A 135 14.24 -9.55 20.78
CA GLY A 135 13.72 -10.92 20.83
C GLY A 135 12.25 -11.06 20.42
N PHE A 136 11.69 -10.06 19.74
CA PHE A 136 10.31 -10.11 19.25
C PHE A 136 10.16 -11.20 18.19
N SER A 137 8.98 -11.82 18.04
CA SER A 137 8.74 -12.69 16.89
C SER A 137 8.84 -11.89 15.58
N LYS A 138 9.16 -12.55 14.46
CA LYS A 138 9.26 -11.89 13.14
C LYS A 138 8.02 -11.03 12.82
N PHE A 139 6.83 -11.56 13.11
CA PHE A 139 5.57 -10.84 12.96
C PHE A 139 5.52 -9.54 13.78
N PHE A 140 5.77 -9.61 15.09
CA PHE A 140 5.70 -8.41 15.94
C PHE A 140 6.81 -7.42 15.64
N ALA A 141 7.98 -7.90 15.23
CA ALA A 141 9.08 -7.06 14.81
C ALA A 141 8.74 -6.29 13.53
N GLN A 142 8.21 -6.97 12.51
CA GLN A 142 7.73 -6.35 11.27
C GLN A 142 6.59 -5.35 11.53
N LEU A 143 5.60 -5.73 12.34
CA LEU A 143 4.46 -4.88 12.68
C LEU A 143 4.87 -3.61 13.41
N THR A 144 5.79 -3.73 14.35
CA THR A 144 6.31 -2.57 15.09
C THR A 144 7.11 -1.66 14.17
N ALA A 145 7.97 -2.23 13.32
CA ALA A 145 8.80 -1.46 12.41
C ALA A 145 7.98 -0.68 11.38
N ASP A 146 7.06 -1.37 10.69
CA ASP A 146 6.17 -0.76 9.70
C ASP A 146 5.34 0.34 10.34
N PHE A 147 4.73 0.09 11.50
CA PHE A 147 3.88 1.09 12.17
C PHE A 147 4.66 2.35 12.59
N VAL A 148 5.88 2.21 13.11
CA VAL A 148 6.71 3.35 13.50
C VAL A 148 7.12 4.17 12.27
N ILE A 149 7.58 3.50 11.21
CA ILE A 149 7.97 4.16 9.96
C ILE A 149 6.77 4.87 9.34
N ASP A 150 5.59 4.23 9.32
CA ASP A 150 4.39 4.86 8.78
C ASP A 150 3.89 6.03 9.62
N ILE A 151 4.07 6.04 10.95
CA ILE A 151 3.78 7.24 11.74
C ILE A 151 4.64 8.42 11.28
N ILE A 152 5.94 8.19 11.05
CA ILE A 152 6.86 9.23 10.60
C ILE A 152 6.50 9.68 9.18
N ASP A 153 6.31 8.72 8.27
CA ASP A 153 5.90 8.98 6.89
C ASP A 153 4.59 9.77 6.82
N LYS A 154 3.52 9.28 7.46
CA LYS A 154 2.20 9.92 7.41
C LYS A 154 2.19 11.29 8.08
N SER A 155 3.04 11.53 9.08
CA SER A 155 3.23 12.88 9.64
C SER A 155 3.72 13.86 8.58
N ILE A 156 4.73 13.47 7.80
CA ILE A 156 5.32 14.29 6.74
C ILE A 156 4.33 14.44 5.58
N VAL A 157 3.79 13.33 5.10
CA VAL A 157 2.86 13.26 3.96
C VAL A 157 1.60 14.11 4.21
N VAL A 158 0.98 13.98 5.38
CA VAL A 158 -0.21 14.77 5.74
C VAL A 158 0.13 16.25 5.86
N ALA A 159 1.28 16.60 6.46
CA ALA A 159 1.70 17.99 6.56
C ALA A 159 1.90 18.62 5.18
N ILE A 160 2.60 17.93 4.28
CA ILE A 160 2.80 18.37 2.89
C ILE A 160 1.47 18.52 2.17
N ALA A 161 0.56 17.53 2.29
CA ALA A 161 -0.75 17.58 1.66
C ALA A 161 -1.59 18.77 2.15
N ILE A 162 -1.58 19.07 3.47
CA ILE A 162 -2.29 20.23 4.03
C ILE A 162 -1.69 21.54 3.49
N ILE A 163 -0.37 21.67 3.47
CA ILE A 163 0.32 22.88 2.98
C ILE A 163 0.04 23.09 1.50
N ALA A 164 0.20 22.04 0.69
CA ALA A 164 -0.08 22.07 -0.74
C ALA A 164 -1.55 22.44 -0.98
N HIS A 165 -2.50 21.78 -0.30
CA HIS A 165 -3.91 22.11 -0.40
C HIS A 165 -4.18 23.58 -0.04
N ARG A 166 -3.56 24.14 1.01
CA ARG A 166 -3.73 25.56 1.37
C ARG A 166 -3.24 26.50 0.26
N LYS A 167 -2.12 26.18 -0.38
CA LYS A 167 -1.54 26.99 -1.48
C LYS A 167 -2.33 26.92 -2.78
N ILE A 168 -3.14 25.89 -3.02
CA ILE A 168 -3.96 25.79 -4.24
C ILE A 168 -5.01 26.92 -4.28
N PRO A 169 -5.11 27.67 -5.40
CA PRO A 169 -6.11 28.72 -5.57
C PRO A 169 -7.54 28.23 -5.39
N LEU A 170 -8.40 29.06 -4.77
CA LEU A 170 -9.82 28.75 -4.55
C LEU A 170 -10.54 28.37 -5.85
N LYS A 171 -10.23 29.02 -6.98
CA LYS A 171 -10.79 28.70 -8.29
C LYS A 171 -10.57 27.23 -8.69
N LEU A 172 -9.38 26.67 -8.44
CA LEU A 172 -9.08 25.27 -8.75
C LEU A 172 -9.76 24.31 -7.78
N LYS A 173 -9.83 24.65 -6.50
CA LYS A 173 -10.58 23.87 -5.50
C LYS A 173 -12.04 23.73 -5.91
N HIS A 174 -12.70 24.84 -6.27
CA HIS A 174 -14.08 24.85 -6.73
C HIS A 174 -14.26 24.11 -8.07
N LEU A 175 -13.31 24.25 -9.00
CA LEU A 175 -13.35 23.52 -10.27
C LEU A 175 -13.36 22.01 -10.03
N TYR A 176 -12.41 21.49 -9.26
CA TYR A 176 -12.32 20.05 -9.02
C TYR A 176 -13.51 19.55 -8.18
N SER A 177 -13.92 20.28 -7.16
CA SER A 177 -15.07 19.89 -6.35
C SER A 177 -16.34 19.82 -7.21
N HIS A 178 -16.53 20.76 -8.14
CA HIS A 178 -17.68 20.77 -9.04
C HIS A 178 -17.62 19.65 -10.08
N VAL A 179 -16.47 19.46 -10.73
CA VAL A 179 -16.26 18.39 -11.75
C VAL A 179 -16.53 17.01 -11.17
N PHE A 180 -16.11 16.75 -9.93
CA PHE A 180 -16.30 15.45 -9.27
C PHE A 180 -17.56 15.37 -8.42
N LEU A 181 -18.42 16.40 -8.43
CA LEU A 181 -19.62 16.50 -7.59
C LEU A 181 -19.31 16.21 -6.12
N PHE A 182 -18.18 16.73 -5.66
CA PHE A 182 -17.66 16.54 -4.32
C PHE A 182 -17.96 17.76 -3.46
N ASP A 183 -18.55 17.53 -2.29
CA ASP A 183 -18.75 18.54 -1.28
C ASP A 183 -17.70 18.37 -0.16
N PRO A 184 -16.71 19.30 -0.04
CA PRO A 184 -15.68 19.24 0.99
C PRO A 184 -16.22 19.57 2.40
N ASN A 185 -17.40 20.18 2.51
CA ASN A 185 -18.01 20.61 3.77
C ASN A 185 -19.31 19.85 4.06
N LEU A 186 -19.46 18.65 3.48
CA LEU A 186 -20.67 17.85 3.56
C LEU A 186 -21.19 17.67 5.00
N ALA A 187 -20.31 17.42 5.98
CA ALA A 187 -20.73 17.25 7.37
C ALA A 187 -21.32 18.54 7.97
N GLU A 188 -20.84 19.70 7.53
CA GLU A 188 -21.31 21.01 7.97
C GLU A 188 -22.69 21.31 7.35
N HIS A 189 -22.85 21.10 6.04
CA HIS A 189 -24.16 21.23 5.37
C HIS A 189 -25.21 20.26 5.93
N MET A 190 -24.84 19.01 6.21
CA MET A 190 -25.76 18.02 6.80
C MET A 190 -26.21 18.39 8.22
N ARG A 191 -25.36 19.05 9.00
CA ARG A 191 -25.73 19.57 10.34
C ARG A 191 -26.72 20.73 10.23
N GLN A 192 -26.59 21.59 9.22
CA GLN A 192 -27.47 22.73 8.98
C GLN A 192 -28.85 22.30 8.44
N ILE A 193 -28.90 21.26 7.61
CA ILE A 193 -30.14 20.82 6.95
C ILE A 193 -31.04 19.96 7.87
N GLY A 194 -30.54 19.50 9.01
CA GLY A 194 -31.32 18.69 9.95
C GLY A 194 -31.66 17.31 9.38
N SER A 195 -30.72 16.36 9.52
CA SER A 195 -30.86 14.91 9.28
C SER A 195 -32.00 14.47 8.33
N TYR A 196 -31.85 14.72 7.03
CA TYR A 196 -32.66 14.01 6.03
C TYR A 196 -31.98 12.71 5.62
N HIS A 197 -32.74 11.62 5.62
CA HIS A 197 -32.36 10.28 5.17
C HIS A 197 -31.45 10.34 3.93
N ILE A 198 -30.20 9.85 4.05
CA ILE A 198 -29.35 9.65 2.87
C ILE A 198 -30.09 8.67 1.96
N LYS A 199 -30.48 9.13 0.76
CA LYS A 199 -30.94 8.23 -0.30
C LYS A 199 -29.85 7.18 -0.51
N ARG A 200 -30.18 5.89 -0.28
CA ARG A 200 -29.35 4.67 -0.47
C ARG A 200 -28.53 4.60 -1.77
N SER A 201 -28.75 5.53 -2.72
CA SER A 201 -28.09 5.67 -4.02
C SER A 201 -26.57 5.89 -3.95
N LEU A 202 -26.06 6.73 -3.04
CA LEU A 202 -24.61 7.01 -2.94
C LEU A 202 -23.84 5.85 -2.30
N LEU A 203 -24.39 5.28 -1.23
CA LEU A 203 -23.85 4.07 -0.61
C LEU A 203 -23.80 2.93 -1.62
N ARG A 204 -24.85 2.76 -2.45
CA ARG A 204 -24.88 1.75 -3.51
C ARG A 204 -23.80 1.97 -4.58
N LYS A 205 -23.51 3.22 -4.98
CA LYS A 205 -22.42 3.52 -5.92
C LYS A 205 -21.05 3.24 -5.32
N VAL A 206 -20.83 3.61 -4.07
CA VAL A 206 -19.58 3.31 -3.35
C VAL A 206 -19.40 1.81 -3.17
N VAL A 207 -20.45 1.09 -2.74
CA VAL A 207 -20.44 -0.36 -2.61
C VAL A 207 -20.18 -1.04 -3.96
N PHE A 208 -20.78 -0.56 -5.07
CA PHE A 208 -20.49 -1.09 -6.40
C PHE A 208 -19.03 -0.87 -6.82
N ILE A 209 -18.46 0.31 -6.55
CA ILE A 209 -17.05 0.59 -6.82
C ILE A 209 -16.15 -0.30 -5.98
N VAL A 210 -16.48 -0.49 -4.69
CA VAL A 210 -15.74 -1.39 -3.78
C VAL A 210 -15.82 -2.83 -4.26
N ILE A 211 -16.99 -3.32 -4.68
CA ILE A 211 -17.15 -4.68 -5.24
C ILE A 211 -16.34 -4.85 -6.52
N ILE A 212 -16.39 -3.88 -7.45
CA ILE A 212 -15.60 -3.94 -8.68
C ILE A 212 -14.11 -3.90 -8.36
N ALA A 213 -13.70 -3.08 -7.40
CA ALA A 213 -12.33 -3.03 -6.93
C ALA A 213 -11.93 -4.37 -6.28
N GLU A 214 -12.77 -5.00 -5.46
CA GLU A 214 -12.51 -6.31 -4.86
C GLU A 214 -12.44 -7.43 -5.90
N ILE A 215 -13.26 -7.41 -6.94
CA ILE A 215 -13.19 -8.37 -8.04
C ILE A 215 -11.87 -8.21 -8.79
N LEU A 216 -11.50 -6.96 -9.12
CA LEU A 216 -10.23 -6.68 -9.77
C LEU A 216 -9.05 -7.07 -8.88
N LEU A 217 -9.10 -6.76 -7.58
CA LEU A 217 -8.10 -7.11 -6.59
C LEU A 217 -8.00 -8.63 -6.39
N GLY A 218 -9.12 -9.36 -6.36
CA GLY A 218 -9.14 -10.82 -6.23
C GLY A 218 -8.56 -11.52 -7.45
N ALA A 219 -8.85 -11.01 -8.64
CA ALA A 219 -8.23 -11.50 -9.88
C ALA A 219 -6.72 -11.23 -9.88
N LEU A 220 -6.33 -10.02 -9.49
CA LEU A 220 -4.93 -9.60 -9.42
C LEU A 220 -4.16 -10.42 -8.37
N ALA A 221 -4.73 -10.60 -7.18
CA ALA A 221 -4.18 -11.40 -6.08
C ALA A 221 -4.08 -12.88 -6.44
N SER A 222 -5.03 -13.41 -7.21
CA SER A 222 -4.95 -14.78 -7.72
C SER A 222 -3.83 -14.95 -8.74
N ILE A 223 -3.68 -14.00 -9.68
CA ILE A 223 -2.63 -14.05 -10.70
C ILE A 223 -1.25 -13.98 -10.04
N THR A 224 -1.08 -13.01 -9.15
CA THR A 224 0.19 -12.77 -8.47
C THR A 224 0.51 -13.90 -7.48
N GLY A 225 -0.48 -14.39 -6.72
CA GLY A 225 -0.34 -15.58 -5.88
C GLY A 225 0.04 -16.83 -6.66
N PHE A 226 -0.51 -17.02 -7.86
CA PHE A 226 -0.13 -18.12 -8.75
C PHE A 226 1.32 -17.99 -9.23
N VAL A 227 1.76 -16.78 -9.63
CA VAL A 227 3.14 -16.53 -10.06
C VAL A 227 4.13 -16.76 -8.93
N LEU A 228 3.83 -16.25 -7.73
CA LEU A 228 4.68 -16.40 -6.54
C LEU A 228 4.78 -17.87 -6.12
N TYR A 229 3.64 -18.57 -6.06
CA TYR A 229 3.59 -20.00 -5.78
C TYR A 229 4.43 -20.79 -6.78
N ARG A 230 4.36 -20.43 -8.07
CA ARG A 230 5.17 -21.05 -9.12
C ARG A 230 6.65 -20.81 -8.91
N GLN A 231 7.07 -19.58 -8.59
CA GLN A 231 8.49 -19.26 -8.35
C GLN A 231 9.05 -19.99 -7.12
N VAL A 232 8.33 -19.96 -6.00
CA VAL A 232 8.73 -20.66 -4.76
C VAL A 232 8.75 -22.17 -4.94
N SER A 233 7.76 -22.73 -5.65
CA SER A 233 7.70 -24.16 -5.93
C SER A 233 8.88 -24.60 -6.79
N ILE A 234 9.20 -23.85 -7.86
CA ILE A 234 10.35 -24.15 -8.71
C ILE A 234 11.65 -24.08 -7.90
N GLY A 235 11.84 -23.04 -7.09
CA GLY A 235 13.02 -22.92 -6.21
C GLY A 235 13.17 -24.13 -5.29
N LYS A 236 12.10 -24.52 -4.59
CA LYS A 236 12.11 -25.72 -3.74
C LYS A 236 12.46 -27.01 -4.48
N PHE A 237 11.89 -27.22 -5.67
CA PHE A 237 12.21 -28.42 -6.45
C PHE A 237 13.65 -28.44 -6.95
N VAL A 238 14.21 -27.27 -7.29
CA VAL A 238 15.61 -27.11 -7.66
C VAL A 238 16.52 -27.40 -6.46
N ASP A 239 16.21 -26.88 -5.27
CA ASP A 239 16.99 -27.13 -4.06
C ASP A 239 16.98 -28.62 -3.67
N ILE A 240 15.82 -29.28 -3.78
CA ILE A 240 15.70 -30.73 -3.54
C ILE A 240 16.53 -31.52 -4.56
N ALA A 241 16.51 -31.13 -5.83
CA ALA A 241 17.28 -31.81 -6.88
C ALA A 241 18.79 -31.65 -6.65
N HIS A 242 19.25 -30.47 -6.24
CA HIS A 242 20.66 -30.24 -5.86
C HIS A 242 21.05 -31.07 -4.64
N GLY A 243 20.23 -31.07 -3.58
CA GLY A 243 20.48 -31.87 -2.38
C GLY A 243 20.52 -33.38 -2.66
N LEU A 244 19.65 -33.88 -3.55
CA LEU A 244 19.67 -35.28 -4.00
C LEU A 244 20.92 -35.59 -4.82
N THR A 245 21.33 -34.70 -5.71
CA THR A 245 22.52 -34.88 -6.55
C THR A 245 23.79 -34.90 -5.69
N GLU A 246 23.87 -34.02 -4.69
CA GLU A 246 24.98 -33.96 -3.74
C GLU A 246 25.03 -35.19 -2.82
N ALA A 247 23.88 -35.66 -2.33
CA ALA A 247 23.82 -36.90 -1.57
C ALA A 247 24.22 -38.11 -2.43
N ALA A 248 23.80 -38.16 -3.70
CA ALA A 248 24.15 -39.22 -4.63
C ALA A 248 25.64 -39.21 -5.00
N SER A 249 26.26 -38.04 -5.17
CA SER A 249 27.69 -37.95 -5.48
C SER A 249 28.59 -38.37 -4.31
N VAL A 250 28.10 -38.26 -3.07
CA VAL A 250 28.80 -38.77 -1.87
C VAL A 250 28.58 -40.28 -1.70
N ALA A 251 27.41 -40.79 -2.08
CA ALA A 251 27.05 -42.21 -1.88
C ALA A 251 27.52 -43.14 -3.00
N ILE A 252 27.69 -42.62 -4.23
CA ILE A 252 28.10 -43.41 -5.39
C ILE A 252 29.59 -43.17 -5.64
N ASP A 253 30.38 -44.25 -5.60
CA ASP A 253 31.78 -44.23 -5.98
C ASP A 253 31.91 -44.07 -7.49
N ALA A 254 32.45 -42.92 -7.94
CA ALA A 254 32.47 -42.52 -9.34
C ALA A 254 33.23 -43.52 -10.23
N ASP A 255 34.22 -44.24 -9.67
CA ASP A 255 35.03 -45.21 -10.40
C ASP A 255 34.33 -46.56 -10.60
N ARG A 256 33.18 -46.78 -9.94
CA ARG A 256 32.41 -48.04 -9.99
C ARG A 256 31.06 -47.90 -10.70
N VAL A 257 30.79 -46.74 -11.28
CA VAL A 257 29.53 -46.44 -11.98
C VAL A 257 29.26 -47.43 -13.11
N ASP A 258 30.28 -47.80 -13.89
CA ASP A 258 30.15 -48.78 -14.98
C ASP A 258 29.81 -50.19 -14.48
N GLU A 259 30.29 -50.56 -13.28
CA GLU A 259 30.03 -51.85 -12.65
C GLU A 259 28.58 -51.92 -12.14
N PHE A 260 28.08 -50.84 -11.53
CA PHE A 260 26.68 -50.74 -11.08
C PHE A 260 25.68 -50.71 -12.23
N ILE A 261 26.03 -50.15 -13.40
CA ILE A 261 25.20 -50.18 -14.61
C ILE A 261 25.17 -51.58 -15.24
N ALA A 262 26.22 -52.38 -15.07
CA ALA A 262 26.32 -53.74 -15.62
C ALA A 262 25.61 -54.81 -14.75
N GLU A 263 25.51 -54.60 -13.44
CA GLU A 263 24.90 -55.56 -12.49
C GLU A 263 23.44 -55.25 -12.09
N GLY A 264 22.91 -54.06 -12.43
CA GLY A 264 21.52 -53.65 -12.19
C GLY A 264 20.58 -53.88 -13.37
#